data_AF-A0A7Y2MJD5-F1
#
_entry.id   AF-A0A7Y2MJD5-F1
#
_cell.length_a   1.000
_cell.length_b   1.000
_cell.length_c   1.000
_cell.angle_alpha   90.00
_cell.angle_beta   90.00
_cell.angle_gamma   90.00
#
_symmetry.space_group_name_H-M   'P 1'
#
loop_
_entity.id
_entity.type
_entity.pdbx_description
1 polymer ?
#
loop_
_entity_poly.entity_id
_entity_poly.type
_entity_poly.pdbx_seq_one_letter_code
_entity_poly.pdbx_strand_id
1 'polypeptide(L)'
;MLFDLAALTLAMEGRTLHPDFLLHDSPREADLGRSLYSEIFRFAQSLEDVGPSPLFQYIITTTTEPPEEFRNVPWLRLQLQGSPEEDRLFRVNL
;
A
#
# COMPACT_ATOMS: atom_id res chain seq x y z
N MET A 1 3.35 10.93 -3.02
CA MET A 1 3.93 9.57 -2.93
C MET A 1 5.41 9.55 -2.56
N LEU A 2 6.33 10.13 -3.36
CA LEU A 2 7.77 10.01 -3.06
C LEU A 2 8.15 10.66 -1.72
N PHE A 3 7.58 11.82 -1.42
CA PHE A 3 7.79 12.49 -0.13
C PHE A 3 7.24 11.68 1.04
N ASP A 4 6.08 11.05 0.85
CA ASP A 4 5.43 10.21 1.87
C ASP A 4 6.28 8.97 2.19
N LEU A 5 6.87 8.34 1.17
CA LEU A 5 7.81 7.24 1.33
C LEU A 5 9.10 7.68 2.03
N ALA A 6 9.62 8.88 1.72
CA ALA A 6 10.78 9.42 2.43
C ALA A 6 10.48 9.71 3.90
N ALA A 7 9.29 10.24 4.21
CA ALA A 7 8.83 10.45 5.58
C ALA A 7 8.71 9.13 6.33
N LEU A 8 8.19 8.09 5.68
CA LEU A 8 8.12 6.73 6.24
C LEU A 8 9.50 6.16 6.56
N THR A 9 10.47 6.29 5.65
CA THR A 9 11.86 5.85 5.91
C THR A 9 12.48 6.60 7.10
N LEU A 10 12.25 7.91 7.21
CA LEU A 10 12.75 8.67 8.37
C LEU A 10 12.02 8.30 9.67
N ALA A 11 10.75 7.91 9.60
CA ALA A 11 10.00 7.38 10.74
C ALA A 11 10.58 6.05 11.22
N MET A 12 10.87 5.12 10.30
CA MET A 12 11.54 3.85 10.60
C MET A 12 12.91 4.02 11.30
N GLU A 13 13.62 5.13 11.02
CA GLU A 13 14.88 5.48 11.68
C GLU A 13 14.69 6.13 13.07
N GLY A 14 13.45 6.40 13.50
CA GLY A 14 13.14 7.11 14.74
C GLY A 14 13.49 8.60 14.70
N ARG A 15 13.61 9.20 13.51
CA ARG A 15 14.10 10.57 13.31
C ARG A 15 12.99 11.59 13.06
N THR A 16 11.74 11.19 13.20
CA THR A 16 10.58 12.07 13.00
C THR A 16 9.49 11.80 14.03
N LEU A 17 8.48 12.66 14.08
CA LEU A 17 7.22 12.42 14.80
C LEU A 17 6.14 11.83 13.88
N HIS A 18 6.46 11.55 12.62
CA HIS A 18 5.53 10.89 11.70
C HIS A 18 5.29 9.46 12.20
N PRO A 19 4.05 8.96 12.18
CA PRO A 19 3.80 7.58 12.55
C PRO A 19 4.49 6.61 11.59
N ASP A 20 4.85 5.42 12.07
CA ASP A 20 5.33 4.31 11.22
C ASP A 20 4.16 3.68 10.44
N PHE A 21 3.31 4.52 9.87
CA PHE A 21 2.06 4.18 9.19
C PHE A 21 1.88 5.07 7.97
N LEU A 22 1.51 4.47 6.84
CA LEU A 22 1.17 5.19 5.62
C LEU A 22 -0.07 4.56 4.97
N LEU A 23 -0.96 5.40 4.44
CA LEU A 23 -2.09 5.00 3.61
C LEU A 23 -2.02 5.76 2.29
N HIS A 24 -1.81 5.05 1.19
CA HIS A 24 -2.01 5.61 -0.14
C HIS A 24 -3.31 5.08 -0.72
N ASP A 25 -4.26 6.00 -0.91
CA ASP A 25 -5.51 5.69 -1.57
C ASP A 25 -5.41 5.91 -3.08
N SER A 26 -5.70 4.84 -3.80
CA SER A 26 -5.89 4.81 -5.24
C SER A 26 -4.67 5.21 -6.10
N PRO A 27 -3.41 4.81 -5.81
CA PRO A 27 -2.39 4.82 -6.86
C PRO A 27 -2.83 3.86 -7.99
N ARG A 28 -2.81 4.34 -9.24
CA ARG A 28 -3.26 3.58 -10.42
C ARG A 28 -2.20 3.60 -11.53
N GLU A 29 -2.13 2.53 -12.31
CA GLU A 29 -1.19 2.42 -13.45
C GLU A 29 -1.40 3.56 -14.46
N ALA A 30 -2.64 3.98 -14.70
CA ALA A 30 -2.95 5.05 -15.65
C ALA A 30 -2.33 6.41 -15.27
N ASP A 31 -2.18 6.68 -13.97
CA ASP A 31 -1.68 7.97 -13.47
C ASP A 31 -0.16 7.97 -13.29
N LEU A 32 0.42 6.82 -12.94
CA LEU A 32 1.84 6.67 -12.59
C LEU A 32 2.69 6.09 -13.73
N GLY A 33 2.05 5.41 -14.68
CA GLY A 33 2.70 4.50 -15.60
C GLY A 33 3.02 3.15 -14.95
N ARG A 34 2.99 2.08 -15.75
CA ARG A 34 3.15 0.69 -15.31
C ARG A 34 4.42 0.44 -14.49
N SER A 35 5.54 1.00 -14.94
CA SER A 35 6.83 0.82 -14.28
C SER A 35 6.79 1.38 -12.87
N LEU A 36 6.41 2.66 -12.72
CA LEU A 36 6.39 3.32 -11.41
C LEU A 36 5.34 2.70 -10.49
N TYR A 37 4.17 2.33 -11.01
CA TYR A 37 3.15 1.63 -10.23
C TYR A 37 3.69 0.34 -9.60
N SER A 38 4.38 -0.49 -10.39
CA SER A 38 4.97 -1.74 -9.90
C SER A 38 6.09 -1.51 -8.88
N GLU A 39 6.92 -0.49 -9.12
CA GLU A 39 8.07 -0.19 -8.25
C GLU A 39 7.67 0.26 -6.84
N ILE A 40 6.49 0.84 -6.64
CA ILE A 40 6.03 1.23 -5.29
C ILE A 40 5.89 -0.01 -4.40
N PHE A 41 5.37 -1.12 -4.93
CA PHE A 41 5.22 -2.35 -4.17
C PHE A 41 6.57 -3.00 -3.87
N ARG A 42 7.47 -3.03 -4.87
CA ARG A 42 8.83 -3.58 -4.70
C ARG A 42 9.66 -2.76 -3.72
N PHE A 43 9.51 -1.43 -3.75
CA PHE A 43 10.13 -0.55 -2.78
C PHE A 43 9.57 -0.76 -1.36
N ALA A 44 8.26 -0.92 -1.22
CA ALA A 44 7.67 -1.26 0.08
C ALA A 44 8.20 -2.61 0.62
N GLN A 45 8.31 -3.62 -0.24
CA GLN A 45 8.91 -4.91 0.11
C GLN A 45 10.38 -4.78 0.53
N SER A 46 11.18 -3.99 -0.19
CA SER A 46 12.58 -3.81 0.19
C SER A 46 12.76 -3.11 1.53
N LEU A 47 11.81 -2.24 1.93
CA LEU A 47 11.76 -1.66 3.28
C LEU A 47 11.29 -2.67 4.33
N GLU A 48 10.37 -3.57 3.98
CA GLU A 48 9.88 -4.65 4.85
C GLU A 48 11.04 -5.54 5.33
N ASP A 49 12.03 -5.79 4.45
CA ASP A 49 13.19 -6.66 4.66
C ASP A 49 14.34 -6.02 5.49
N VAL A 50 14.25 -4.73 5.86
CA VAL A 50 15.35 -4.00 6.54
C VAL A 50 15.59 -4.47 7.99
N GLY A 51 14.71 -5.31 8.55
CA GLY A 51 14.83 -5.80 9.93
C GLY A 51 14.25 -7.20 10.16
N PRO A 52 14.31 -7.70 11.40
CA PRO A 52 13.75 -9.01 11.75
C PRO A 52 12.21 -9.04 11.67
N SER A 53 11.57 -7.88 11.62
CA SER A 53 10.13 -7.69 11.44
C SER A 53 9.88 -6.34 10.75
N PRO A 54 8.74 -6.18 10.05
CA PRO A 54 8.38 -4.90 9.44
C PRO A 54 8.35 -3.79 10.49
N LEU A 55 9.06 -2.68 10.23
CA LEU A 55 9.14 -1.53 11.13
C LEU A 55 7.98 -0.55 10.96
N PHE A 56 7.09 -0.80 10.00
CA PHE A 56 6.01 0.09 9.62
C PHE A 56 4.78 -0.69 9.12
N GLN A 57 3.66 0.02 8.95
CA GLN A 57 2.49 -0.46 8.24
C GLN A 57 2.18 0.45 7.05
N TYR A 58 2.18 -0.09 5.84
CA TYR A 58 1.83 0.65 4.63
C TYR A 58 0.64 -0.01 3.94
N ILE A 59 -0.47 0.72 3.84
CA ILE A 59 -1.70 0.26 3.21
C ILE A 59 -1.84 0.97 1.86
N ILE A 60 -2.06 0.17 0.82
CA ILE A 60 -2.40 0.66 -0.53
C ILE A 60 -3.80 0.15 -0.86
N THR A 61 -4.73 1.06 -1.11
CA THR A 61 -6.02 0.72 -1.73
C THR A 61 -5.92 1.05 -3.21
N THR A 62 -6.31 0.12 -4.10
CA THR A 62 -6.21 0.36 -5.54
C THR A 62 -7.23 -0.49 -6.29
N THR A 63 -7.64 0.00 -7.46
CA THR A 63 -8.47 -0.74 -8.42
C THR A 63 -7.65 -1.30 -9.58
N THR A 64 -6.38 -0.92 -9.68
CA THR A 64 -5.41 -1.56 -10.59
C THR A 64 -4.89 -2.82 -9.90
N GLU A 65 -4.77 -3.93 -10.62
CA GLU A 65 -4.17 -5.12 -10.04
C GLU A 65 -2.68 -4.87 -9.70
N PRO A 66 -2.22 -5.13 -8.46
CA PRO A 66 -0.80 -5.06 -8.11
C PRO A 66 0.06 -6.01 -8.96
N PRO A 67 1.41 -5.95 -8.91
CA PRO A 67 2.25 -7.03 -9.43
C PRO A 67 1.85 -8.38 -8.83
N GLU A 68 1.99 -9.46 -9.61
CA GLU A 68 1.44 -10.80 -9.30
C GLU A 68 1.90 -11.32 -7.93
N GLU A 69 3.15 -11.06 -7.58
CA GLU A 69 3.77 -11.42 -6.31
C GLU A 69 3.04 -10.83 -5.08
N PHE A 70 2.35 -9.68 -5.22
CA PHE A 70 1.65 -8.99 -4.11
C PHE A 70 0.15 -9.26 -4.07
N ARG A 71 -0.40 -10.09 -4.96
CA ARG A 71 -1.85 -10.36 -5.07
C ARG A 71 -2.38 -11.41 -4.10
N ASN A 72 -1.56 -11.86 -3.16
CA ASN A 72 -1.90 -12.92 -2.21
C ASN A 72 -1.43 -12.57 -0.80
N VAL A 73 -1.84 -13.38 0.18
CA VAL A 73 -1.29 -13.29 1.54
C VAL A 73 0.23 -13.48 1.53
N PRO A 74 1.01 -12.73 2.34
CA PRO A 74 0.53 -11.85 3.42
C PRO A 74 0.07 -10.45 2.99
N TRP A 75 0.33 -10.01 1.75
CA TRP A 75 0.15 -8.63 1.29
C TRP A 75 -1.30 -8.26 0.95
N LEU A 76 -2.03 -9.12 0.21
CA LEU A 76 -3.44 -8.88 -0.07
C LEU A 76 -4.28 -9.19 1.17
N ARG A 77 -4.78 -8.13 1.82
CA ARG A 77 -5.57 -8.24 3.06
C ARG A 77 -7.08 -8.21 2.85
N LEU A 78 -7.54 -7.51 1.82
CA LEU A 78 -8.96 -7.28 1.58
C LEU A 78 -9.21 -7.03 0.09
N GLN A 79 -10.17 -7.75 -0.47
CA GLN A 79 -10.72 -7.49 -1.79
C GLN A 79 -12.17 -7.02 -1.63
N LEU A 80 -12.51 -5.93 -2.29
CA LEU A 80 -13.82 -5.30 -2.21
C LEU A 80 -14.43 -5.22 -3.61
N GLN A 81 -15.76 -5.25 -3.67
CA GLN A 81 -16.51 -5.05 -4.90
C GLN A 81 -17.55 -3.95 -4.71
N GLY A 82 -17.85 -3.22 -5.79
CA GLY A 82 -18.95 -2.23 -5.77
C GLY A 82 -20.34 -2.88 -5.76
N SER A 83 -20.42 -4.17 -6.06
CA SER A 83 -21.64 -4.97 -6.14
C SER A 83 -21.27 -6.45 -6.00
N PRO A 84 -22.08 -7.28 -5.32
CA PRO A 84 -23.33 -6.94 -4.61
C PRO A 84 -23.09 -6.14 -3.31
N GLU A 85 -24.14 -5.70 -2.62
CA GLU A 85 -24.04 -4.78 -1.47
C GLU A 85 -23.15 -5.33 -0.34
N GLU A 86 -23.23 -6.63 -0.10
CA GLU A 86 -22.48 -7.37 0.92
C GLU A 86 -20.95 -7.32 0.74
N ASP A 87 -20.46 -7.12 -0.48
CA ASP A 87 -19.04 -7.09 -0.83
C ASP A 87 -18.44 -5.67 -0.81
N ARG A 88 -19.26 -4.66 -0.51
CA ARG A 88 -18.82 -3.27 -0.35
C ARG A 88 -18.16 -3.07 1.00
N LEU A 89 -17.30 -2.06 1.10
CA LEU A 89 -16.61 -1.70 2.35
C LEU A 89 -17.58 -1.50 3.54
N PHE A 90 -18.67 -0.77 3.32
CA PHE A 90 -19.65 -0.42 4.37
C PHE A 90 -20.97 -1.18 4.28
N ARG A 91 -21.13 -2.07 3.30
CA ARG A 91 -22.37 -2.85 3.09
C ARG A 91 -23.64 -2.03 3.01
N VAL A 92 -23.58 -0.84 2.43
CA VAL A 92 -24.71 0.07 2.22
C VAL A 92 -24.58 0.78 0.87
N ASN A 93 -25.67 1.36 0.36
CA ASN A 93 -25.64 2.38 -0.68
C ASN A 93 -25.40 3.75 0.00
N LEU A 94 -24.24 4.35 -0.23
CA LEU A 94 -23.90 5.70 0.21
C LEU A 94 -24.48 6.77 -0.73
#